data_AF-A0A4W5QLI6-F1
#
_entry.id   AF-A0A4W5QLI6-F1
#
_cell.length_a   1.000
_cell.length_b   1.000
_cell.length_c   1.000
_cell.angle_alpha   90.00
_cell.angle_beta   90.00
_cell.angle_gamma   90.00
#
_symmetry.space_group_name_H-M   'P 1'
#
loop_
_entity.id
_entity.type
_entity.pdbx_description
1 polymer ?
#
loop_
_entity_poly.entity_id
_entity_poly.type
_entity_poly.pdbx_seq_one_letter_code
_entity_poly.pdbx_strand_id
1 'polypeptide(L)' 'MQSVFEESLPRPSVEAVRGEMLPSAWVLQPITRHVREVVRVIYLLQVDLGTPSLPQRLLGSVARRQASVLAELDSLFSL' A
#
# COMPACT_ATOMS: atom_id res chain seq x y z
N MET A 1 4.33 -3.01 -8.96
CA MET A 1 2.95 -2.62 -9.30
C MET A 1 2.88 -1.11 -9.41
N GLN A 2 2.05 -0.60 -10.32
CA GLN A 2 1.78 0.84 -10.46
C GLN A 2 0.37 1.00 -11.03
N SER A 3 -0.24 2.16 -10.82
CA SER A 3 -1.48 2.51 -11.49
C SER A 3 -1.29 2.53 -13.00
N VAL A 4 -2.30 2.06 -13.71
CA VAL A 4 -2.39 2.17 -15.17
C VAL A 4 -3.64 2.96 -15.52
N PHE A 5 -3.59 3.68 -16.65
CA PHE A 5 -4.79 4.23 -17.25
C PHE A 5 -5.30 3.25 -18.29
N GLU A 6 -6.50 2.75 -18.07
CA GLU A 6 -7.16 1.73 -18.89
C GLU A 6 -8.59 2.21 -19.12
N GLU A 7 -8.95 2.50 -20.36
CA GLU A 7 -10.24 3.13 -20.70
C GLU A 7 -11.44 2.22 -20.41
N SER A 8 -11.22 0.91 -20.40
CA SER A 8 -12.24 -0.09 -20.08
C SER A 8 -12.58 -0.14 -18.59
N LEU A 9 -11.76 0.45 -17.71
CA LEU A 9 -12.02 0.48 -16.28
C LEU A 9 -13.03 1.57 -15.91
N PRO A 10 -13.90 1.32 -14.91
CA PRO A 10 -14.84 2.32 -14.44
C PRO A 10 -14.09 3.56 -13.96
N ARG A 11 -14.59 4.73 -14.36
CA ARG A 11 -14.09 5.99 -13.82
C ARG A 11 -14.43 6.08 -12.33
N PRO A 12 -13.57 6.69 -11.50
CA PRO A 12 -13.90 7.01 -10.12
C PRO A 12 -15.24 7.75 -10.03
N SER A 13 -16.01 7.50 -8.97
CA SER A 13 -17.21 8.28 -8.68
C SER A 13 -16.87 9.76 -8.54
N VAL A 14 -17.85 10.64 -8.77
CA VAL A 14 -17.66 12.09 -8.60
C VAL A 14 -17.23 12.50 -7.18
N GLU A 15 -17.51 11.65 -6.19
CA GLU A 15 -17.11 11.84 -4.78
C GLU A 15 -15.72 11.26 -4.45
N ALA A 16 -15.04 10.64 -5.42
CA ALA A 16 -13.75 10.01 -5.22
C ALA A 16 -12.63 10.78 -5.94
N VAL A 17 -11.52 10.99 -5.25
CA VAL A 17 -10.28 11.47 -5.86
C VAL A 17 -9.48 10.26 -6.33
N ARG A 18 -9.09 10.26 -7.61
CA ARG A 18 -8.21 9.21 -8.14
C ARG A 18 -6.78 9.43 -7.66
N GLY A 19 -6.35 8.63 -6.70
CA GLY A 19 -4.93 8.50 -6.40
C GLY A 19 -4.18 7.75 -7.50
N GLU A 20 -2.90 8.05 -7.65
CA GLU A 20 -1.97 7.38 -8.55
C GLU A 20 -0.91 6.64 -7.75
N MET A 21 -0.93 5.31 -7.84
CA MET A 21 0.15 4.49 -7.29
C MET A 21 1.33 4.54 -8.25
N LEU A 22 2.40 5.17 -7.80
CA LEU A 22 3.70 5.17 -8.47
C LEU A 22 4.38 3.81 -8.23
N PRO A 23 5.52 3.51 -8.88
CA PRO A 23 6.20 2.23 -8.74
C PRO A 23 6.33 1.78 -7.28
N SER A 24 5.57 0.73 -6.94
CA SER A 24 5.37 0.19 -5.60
C SER A 24 5.54 -1.33 -5.64
N ALA A 25 5.80 -1.97 -4.50
CA ALA A 25 6.05 -3.41 -4.47
C ALA A 25 5.68 -4.07 -3.16
N TRP A 26 5.32 -5.34 -3.27
CA TRP A 26 5.34 -6.32 -2.20
C TRP A 26 6.44 -7.32 -2.53
N VAL A 27 7.38 -7.51 -1.61
CA VAL A 27 8.43 -8.52 -1.76
C VAL A 27 8.21 -9.58 -0.68
N LEU A 28 8.00 -10.82 -1.14
CA LEU A 28 7.87 -11.99 -0.28
C LEU A 28 9.18 -12.76 -0.35
N GLN A 29 9.91 -12.80 0.77
CA GLN A 29 11.20 -13.45 0.85
C GLN A 29 11.14 -14.60 1.86
N PRO A 30 11.26 -15.86 1.42
CA PRO A 30 11.44 -16.99 2.32
C PRO A 30 12.74 -16.82 3.11
N ILE A 31 12.68 -16.98 4.43
CA ILE A 31 13.85 -16.97 5.30
C ILE A 31 13.72 -18.05 6.38
N THR A 32 14.85 -18.54 6.88
CA THR A 32 14.89 -19.38 8.07
C THR A 32 15.24 -18.52 9.28
N ARG A 33 14.38 -18.53 10.30
CA ARG A 33 14.61 -17.83 11.57
C ARG A 33 14.44 -18.80 12.73
N HIS A 34 15.50 -19.00 13.52
CA HIS A 34 15.50 -19.95 14.65
C HIS A 34 14.97 -21.35 14.26
N VAL A 35 15.46 -21.90 13.13
CA VAL A 35 15.07 -23.22 12.58
C VAL A 35 13.63 -23.28 12.04
N ARG A 36 12.85 -22.20 12.10
CA ARG A 36 11.52 -22.10 11.49
C ARG A 36 11.59 -21.39 10.15
N GLU A 37 10.94 -21.95 9.13
CA GLU A 37 10.70 -21.23 7.86
C GLU A 37 9.61 -20.19 8.07
N VAL A 38 9.92 -18.94 7.70
CA VAL A 38 8.99 -17.82 7.75
C VAL A 38 9.12 -17.00 6.47
N VAL A 39 8.07 -16.27 6.11
CA VAL A 39 8.12 -15.33 4.99
C VAL A 39 8.33 -13.93 5.53
N ARG A 40 9.43 -13.30 5.14
CA ARG A 40 9.60 -11.86 5.33
C ARG A 40 8.77 -11.13 4.28
N VAL A 41 7.88 -10.27 4.75
CA VAL A 41 7.07 -9.39 3.89
C VAL A 41 7.68 -7.99 3.93
N ILE A 42 8.04 -7.46 2.77
CA ILE A 42 8.51 -6.08 2.61
C ILE A 42 7.49 -5.34 1.76
N TYR A 43 7.02 -4.21 2.28
CA TYR A 43 6.03 -3.36 1.63
C TYR A 43 6.65 -2.01 1.27
N LEU A 44 6.60 -1.68 -0.02
CA LEU A 44 7.06 -0.42 -0.58
C LEU A 44 5.88 0.26 -1.27
N LEU A 45 5.47 1.42 -0.76
CA LEU A 45 4.37 2.21 -1.33
C LEU A 45 4.85 3.60 -1.70
N GLN A 46 4.54 3.99 -2.92
CA GLN A 46 4.60 5.38 -3.37
C GLN A 46 3.27 5.73 -4.02
N VAL A 47 2.62 6.78 -3.53
CA VAL A 47 1.30 7.20 -4.01
C VAL A 47 1.23 8.72 -4.09
N ASP A 48 0.68 9.20 -5.19
CA ASP A 48 0.13 10.55 -5.31
C ASP A 48 -1.37 10.49 -4.99
N LEU A 49 -1.83 11.30 -4.03
CA LEU A 49 -3.23 11.32 -3.60
C LEU A 49 -4.13 12.17 -4.49
N GLY A 50 -3.58 12.79 -5.54
CA GLY A 50 -4.33 13.60 -6.49
C GLY A 50 -4.84 14.91 -5.89
N THR A 51 -5.78 15.55 -6.59
CA THR A 51 -6.38 16.82 -6.16
C THR A 51 -7.88 16.69 -5.88
N PRO A 52 -8.42 17.33 -4.82
CA PRO A 52 -7.68 18.07 -3.80
C PRO A 52 -6.81 17.16 -2.92
N SER A 53 -5.57 17.57 -2.67
CA SER A 53 -4.62 16.77 -1.90
C SER A 53 -4.83 16.91 -0.40
N LEU A 54 -4.34 15.94 0.37
CA LEU A 54 -4.29 16.05 1.82
C LEU A 54 -3.43 17.25 2.25
N PRO A 55 -3.82 17.99 3.30
CA PRO A 55 -2.96 19.02 3.89
C PRO A 55 -1.56 18.46 4.19
N GLN A 56 -0.50 19.16 3.78
CA GLN A 56 0.89 18.70 3.90
C GLN A 56 1.25 18.21 5.31
N ARG A 57 0.73 18.89 6.34
CA ARG A 57 0.91 18.51 7.76
C ARG A 57 0.40 17.11 8.11
N LEU A 58 -0.57 16.59 7.36
CA LEU A 58 -1.16 15.27 7.58
C LEU A 58 -0.44 14.16 6.82
N LEU A 59 0.30 14.48 5.74
CA LEU A 59 0.97 13.49 4.90
C LEU A 59 1.90 12.60 5.72
N GLY A 60 2.70 13.17 6.62
CA GLY A 60 3.60 12.40 7.48
C GLY A 60 2.86 11.46 8.44
N SER A 61 1.70 11.88 8.96
CA SER A 61 0.87 11.03 9.83
C SER A 61 0.23 9.88 9.05
N VAL A 62 -0.29 10.17 7.86
CA VAL A 62 -0.91 9.15 6.98
C VAL A 62 0.14 8.15 6.51
N ALA A 63 1.31 8.63 6.08
CA ALA A 63 2.42 7.78 5.67
C ALA A 63 2.86 6.82 6.78
N ARG A 64 2.99 7.29 8.03
CA ARG A 64 3.32 6.41 9.17
C ARG A 64 2.26 5.37 9.46
N ARG A 65 0.97 5.72 9.29
CA ARG A 65 -0.12 4.76 9.48
C ARG A 65 -0.11 3.65 8.43
N GLN A 66 0.48 3.82 7.26
CA GLN A 66 0.58 2.75 6.26
C GLN A 66 1.32 1.51 6.78
N ALA A 67 2.20 1.65 7.78
CA ALA A 67 2.85 0.49 8.41
C ALA A 67 1.85 -0.48 9.08
N SER A 68 0.65 0.00 9.47
CA SER A 68 -0.40 -0.85 10.06
C SER A 68 -0.92 -1.93 9.12
N VAL A 69 -0.80 -1.75 7.81
CA VAL A 69 -1.18 -2.75 6.79
C VAL A 69 -0.46 -4.08 7.03
N LEU A 70 0.80 -4.06 7.47
CA LEU A 70 1.54 -5.28 7.79
C LEU A 70 0.98 -6.00 9.03
N ALA A 71 0.52 -5.24 10.02
CA ALA A 71 -0.10 -5.81 11.22
C ALA A 71 -1.49 -6.39 10.92
N GLU A 72 -2.28 -5.73 10.06
CA GLU A 72 -3.57 -6.25 9.59
C GLU A 72 -3.38 -7.53 8.76
N LEU A 73 -2.35 -7.58 7.91
CA LEU A 73 -2.00 -8.76 7.14
C LEU A 73 -1.60 -9.94 8.04
N ASP A 74 -0.78 -9.68 9.06
CA ASP A 74 -0.40 -10.69 10.06
C ASP A 74 -1.63 -11.22 10.81
N SER A 75 -2.55 -10.32 11.20
CA SER A 75 -3.81 -10.70 11.83
C SER A 75 -4.69 -11.55 10.92
N LEU A 76 -4.76 -11.26 9.62
CA LEU A 76 -5.56 -12.01 8.65
C LEU A 76 -5.08 -13.46 8.51
N PHE A 77 -3.76 -13.68 8.50
CA PHE A 77 -3.17 -15.02 8.36
C PHE A 77 -2.98 -15.75 9.69
N SER A 78 -3.27 -15.09 10.82
CA SER A 78 -3.25 -15.70 12.15
C SER A 78 -4.62 -16.30 12.57
N LEU A 79 -5.64 -16.17 11.72
CA LEU A 79 -6.94 -16.86 11.84
C LEU A 79 -6.82 -18.35 11.47
#